data_AF-D6U5R0-F1
#
_entry.id   AF-D6U5R0-F1
#
_cell.length_a   1.000
_cell.length_b   1.000
_cell.length_c   1.000
_cell.angle_alpha   90.00
_cell.angle_beta   90.00
_cell.angle_gamma   90.00
#
_symmetry.space_group_name_H-M   'P 1'
#
loop_
_entity.id
_entity.type
_entity.pdbx_description
1 polymer ?
#
loop_
_entity_poly.entity_id
_entity_poly.type
_entity_poly.pdbx_seq_one_letter_code
_entity_poly.pdbx_strand_id
1 'polypeptide(L)'
;MQQLFDKNAKAVSVRVPWWAAGASYASCGWALLVAIVHFYWASGGNAWLAASPLLQSQQISQAASLWFRAACWGLGGVSLVACLIALALVQSWGRRLPRVPLLLFTWGTCLILLYEANLSTFGGLALDIVAQKPFNGGFLMREVAEVGAFLWLVMALLAQRSLRSACLTCGRTDAPPSQTWLRVATISGYVSCIPAALYGLLKILWSLGIAIGFRNPAQAISQGLVGEFDGSFVLSAIAIVTALALVQPWGERLGRITRWVPMCIAFGTCGLSISVGVMGSEEALAAALGLQALPVHVLPSLGFVYPNFLLWGITLGLALIAYINKTNGYCKRCGRGSRDVAHGGNISPALTQWTAYAACAWALLCAGLFASATLNQSTVFGLILITGIAEGIWAVPVLLALLLCLAGVLVPLAFSQSLRQKCPRWLLLILTWAGAALLALHALNDFLAVGLFTDLERFKRATHMGLVAPATFLGLWFLIGSVLFCAVAWNYRRQSPFSRAKKQHVSNLVG
;
A
#
# COMPACT_ATOMS: atom_id res chain seq x y z
N MET A 1 20.31 33.80 28.46
CA MET A 1 19.51 32.86 27.65
C MET A 1 20.36 31.93 26.78
N GLN A 2 21.42 32.39 26.09
CA GLN A 2 22.30 31.54 25.24
C GLN A 2 22.93 30.35 26.00
N GLN A 3 23.44 30.56 27.21
CA GLN A 3 24.00 29.48 28.05
C GLN A 3 22.97 28.45 28.54
N LEU A 4 21.68 28.79 28.60
CA LEU A 4 20.59 27.85 28.92
C LEU A 4 20.20 27.01 27.68
N PHE A 5 20.39 27.54 26.48
CA PHE A 5 20.32 26.78 25.23
C PHE A 5 21.51 25.81 25.11
N ASP A 6 22.72 26.24 25.46
CA ASP A 6 23.93 25.41 25.34
C ASP A 6 24.04 24.30 26.41
N LYS A 7 23.61 24.54 27.66
CA LYS A 7 23.60 23.48 28.70
C LYS A 7 22.60 22.35 28.41
N ASN A 8 21.53 22.62 27.66
CA ASN A 8 20.61 21.60 27.17
C ASN A 8 21.04 20.98 25.82
N ALA A 9 22.03 21.56 25.12
CA ALA A 9 22.55 21.07 23.84
C ALA A 9 23.54 19.89 23.96
N LYS A 10 23.94 19.50 25.19
CA LYS A 10 24.43 18.12 25.45
C LYS A 10 23.32 17.05 25.30
N ALA A 11 22.15 17.45 24.77
CA ALA A 11 21.14 16.59 24.21
C ALA A 11 21.78 15.50 23.36
N VAL A 12 21.68 14.27 23.87
CA VAL A 12 21.91 13.00 23.18
C VAL A 12 21.75 13.20 21.68
N SER A 13 22.85 13.15 20.93
CA SER A 13 22.79 13.21 19.48
C SER A 13 21.95 12.02 19.02
N VAL A 14 20.68 12.29 18.72
CA VAL A 14 19.77 11.27 18.23
C VAL A 14 20.30 10.89 16.86
N ARG A 15 21.06 9.79 16.80
CA ARG A 15 21.56 9.25 15.53
C ARG A 15 20.34 8.94 14.67
N VAL A 16 20.24 9.61 13.53
CA VAL A 16 19.25 9.28 12.51
C VAL A 16 19.57 7.86 12.07
N PRO A 17 18.62 6.91 12.13
CA PRO A 17 18.89 5.56 11.70
C PRO A 17 19.18 5.55 10.19
N TRP A 18 20.11 4.71 9.74
CA TRP A 18 20.59 4.69 8.35
C TRP A 18 19.46 4.53 7.32
N TRP A 19 18.39 3.79 7.64
CA TRP A 19 17.24 3.62 6.75
C TRP A 19 16.43 4.91 6.58
N ALA A 20 16.35 5.74 7.62
CA ALA A 20 15.67 7.03 7.55
C ALA A 20 16.48 7.98 6.68
N ALA A 21 17.81 7.97 6.83
CA ALA A 21 18.68 8.71 5.93
C ALA A 21 18.57 8.22 4.48
N GLY A 22 18.54 6.91 4.28
CA GLY A 22 18.32 6.29 2.97
C GLY A 22 16.99 6.71 2.34
N ALA A 23 15.90 6.76 3.10
CA ALA A 23 14.60 7.24 2.63
C ALA A 23 14.68 8.71 2.19
N SER A 24 15.36 9.57 2.93
CA SER A 24 15.53 10.99 2.55
C SER A 24 16.36 11.16 1.29
N TYR A 25 17.46 10.42 1.14
CA TYR A 25 18.26 10.45 -0.08
C TYR A 25 17.48 9.89 -1.28
N ALA A 26 16.71 8.82 -1.08
CA ALA A 26 15.82 8.29 -2.11
C ALA A 26 14.74 9.30 -2.52
N SER A 27 14.10 9.99 -1.55
CA SER A 27 13.16 11.08 -1.84
C SER A 27 13.80 12.23 -2.61
N CYS A 28 15.05 12.61 -2.29
CA CYS A 28 15.75 13.66 -3.05
C CYS A 28 16.09 13.18 -4.46
N GLY A 29 16.66 11.98 -4.61
CA GLY A 29 16.96 11.41 -5.93
C GLY A 29 15.71 11.29 -6.80
N TRP A 30 14.59 10.87 -6.21
CA TRP A 30 13.29 10.83 -6.86
C TRP A 30 12.82 12.23 -7.29
N ALA A 31 12.83 13.21 -6.38
CA ALA A 31 12.40 14.57 -6.68
C ALA A 31 13.29 15.25 -7.75
N LEU A 32 14.59 14.95 -7.74
CA LEU A 32 15.52 15.42 -8.76
C LEU A 32 15.22 14.79 -10.13
N LEU A 33 14.95 13.49 -10.18
CA LEU A 33 14.55 12.81 -11.42
C LEU A 33 13.27 13.43 -11.99
N VAL A 34 12.26 13.66 -11.15
CA VAL A 34 11.02 14.34 -11.55
C VAL A 34 11.31 15.76 -12.05
N ALA A 35 12.18 16.52 -11.38
CA ALA A 35 12.58 17.85 -11.84
C ALA A 35 13.22 17.82 -13.23
N ILE A 36 14.13 16.87 -13.49
CA ILE A 36 14.81 16.71 -14.78
C ILE A 36 13.79 16.44 -15.89
N VAL A 37 12.83 15.54 -15.66
CA VAL A 37 11.77 15.23 -16.64
C VAL A 37 10.94 16.48 -16.95
N HIS A 38 10.53 17.23 -15.94
CA HIS A 38 9.74 18.46 -16.13
C HIS A 38 10.52 19.54 -16.88
N PHE A 39 11.80 19.76 -16.56
CA PHE A 39 12.62 20.71 -17.32
C PHE A 39 12.88 20.27 -18.76
N TYR A 40 13.01 18.96 -19.00
CA TYR A 40 13.09 18.40 -20.35
C TYR A 40 11.82 18.72 -21.16
N TRP A 41 10.63 18.47 -20.62
CA TRP A 41 9.37 18.83 -21.27
C TRP A 41 9.19 20.34 -21.43
N ALA A 42 9.58 21.13 -20.43
CA ALA A 42 9.54 22.59 -20.50
C ALA A 42 10.43 23.16 -21.62
N SER A 43 11.53 22.46 -21.92
CA SER A 43 12.47 22.79 -23.00
C SER A 43 11.99 22.33 -24.38
N GLY A 44 10.78 21.75 -24.48
CA GLY A 44 10.20 21.25 -25.73
C GLY A 44 10.50 19.78 -26.02
N GLY A 45 11.08 19.05 -25.06
CA GLY A 45 11.20 17.61 -25.14
C GLY A 45 9.84 16.93 -25.20
N ASN A 46 9.70 15.90 -26.03
CA ASN A 46 8.43 15.20 -26.26
C ASN A 46 8.49 13.70 -25.96
N ALA A 47 9.65 13.21 -25.50
CA ALA A 47 9.77 11.83 -25.08
C ALA A 47 8.72 11.54 -23.99
N TRP A 48 8.16 10.33 -24.03
CA TRP A 48 7.13 9.82 -23.11
C TRP A 48 5.73 10.45 -23.28
N LEU A 49 5.63 11.68 -23.81
CA LEU A 49 4.36 12.29 -24.25
C LEU A 49 3.86 11.63 -25.55
N ALA A 50 4.77 11.37 -26.49
CA ALA A 50 4.45 10.76 -27.78
C ALA A 50 3.94 9.31 -27.69
N ALA A 51 4.14 8.64 -26.55
CA ALA A 51 3.77 7.24 -26.33
C ALA A 51 2.30 7.05 -25.92
N SER A 52 1.50 8.12 -25.73
CA SER A 52 0.09 8.02 -25.37
C SER A 52 -0.81 8.22 -26.60
N PRO A 53 -1.43 7.16 -27.15
CA PRO A 53 -2.23 7.24 -28.38
C PRO A 53 -3.47 8.12 -28.25
N LEU A 54 -4.03 8.26 -27.03
CA LEU A 54 -5.19 9.12 -26.77
C LEU A 54 -4.85 10.62 -26.76
N LEU A 55 -3.57 10.97 -26.71
CA LEU A 55 -3.11 12.34 -26.48
C LEU A 55 -2.38 12.92 -27.70
N GLN A 56 -2.22 12.13 -28.77
CA GLN A 56 -1.32 12.46 -29.88
C GLN A 56 -1.75 13.68 -30.71
N SER A 57 -3.04 14.04 -30.79
CA SER A 57 -3.48 15.23 -31.52
C SER A 57 -3.64 16.48 -30.64
N GLN A 58 -4.18 16.31 -29.43
CA GLN A 58 -4.52 17.43 -28.54
C GLN A 58 -3.38 17.82 -27.59
N GLN A 59 -2.53 16.87 -27.17
CA GLN A 59 -1.37 17.21 -26.33
C GLN A 59 -0.14 17.63 -27.12
N ILE A 60 0.04 17.25 -28.40
CA ILE A 60 1.15 17.79 -29.19
C ILE A 60 0.95 19.30 -29.42
N SER A 61 -0.30 19.73 -29.63
CA SER A 61 -0.67 21.15 -29.69
C SER A 61 -0.61 21.84 -28.32
N GLN A 62 -0.98 21.17 -27.22
CA GLN A 62 -0.82 21.72 -25.87
C GLN A 62 0.63 21.75 -25.37
N ALA A 63 1.48 20.78 -25.72
CA ALA A 63 2.91 20.75 -25.38
C ALA A 63 3.68 21.86 -26.11
N ALA A 64 3.18 22.29 -27.26
CA ALA A 64 3.63 23.50 -27.93
C ALA A 64 3.10 24.79 -27.26
N SER A 65 2.09 24.72 -26.39
CA SER A 65 1.55 25.92 -25.73
C SER A 65 2.51 26.49 -24.70
N LEU A 66 2.58 27.83 -24.64
CA LEU A 66 3.39 28.56 -23.67
C LEU A 66 3.02 28.19 -22.22
N TRP A 67 1.72 27.99 -21.95
CA TRP A 67 1.21 27.65 -20.62
C TRP A 67 1.68 26.29 -20.13
N PHE A 68 1.65 25.27 -20.97
CA PHE A 68 2.16 23.95 -20.61
C PHE A 68 3.67 24.01 -20.26
N ARG A 69 4.47 24.72 -21.06
CA ARG A 69 5.90 24.89 -20.79
C ARG A 69 6.15 25.66 -19.49
N ALA A 70 5.39 26.72 -19.25
CA ALA A 70 5.46 27.49 -18.00
C ALA A 70 5.08 26.62 -16.79
N ALA A 71 4.03 25.80 -16.89
CA ALA A 71 3.63 24.85 -15.86
C ALA A 71 4.75 23.81 -15.61
N CYS A 72 5.37 23.27 -16.66
CA CYS A 72 6.50 22.35 -16.53
C CYS A 72 7.71 23.00 -15.85
N TRP A 73 8.05 24.25 -16.19
CA TRP A 73 9.10 25.01 -15.49
C TRP A 73 8.76 25.17 -14.00
N GLY A 74 7.52 25.54 -13.68
CA GLY A 74 7.04 25.68 -12.30
C GLY A 74 7.14 24.37 -11.51
N LEU A 75 6.64 23.27 -12.08
CA LEU A 75 6.69 21.93 -11.47
C LEU A 75 8.13 21.43 -11.29
N GLY A 76 9.02 21.70 -12.26
CA GLY A 76 10.45 21.43 -12.13
C GLY A 76 11.07 22.21 -10.96
N GLY A 77 10.75 23.50 -10.82
CA GLY A 77 11.17 24.34 -9.70
C GLY A 77 10.67 23.83 -8.35
N VAL A 78 9.39 23.48 -8.24
CA VAL A 78 8.80 22.88 -7.04
C VAL A 78 9.49 21.56 -6.68
N SER A 79 9.80 20.72 -7.68
CA SER A 79 10.49 19.45 -7.48
C SER A 79 11.93 19.63 -6.98
N LEU A 80 12.63 20.68 -7.43
CA LEU A 80 13.94 21.05 -6.86
C LEU A 80 13.83 21.47 -5.40
N VAL A 81 12.84 22.29 -5.04
CA VAL A 81 12.56 22.67 -3.64
C VAL A 81 12.28 21.41 -2.82
N ALA A 82 11.52 20.46 -3.37
CA ALA A 82 11.24 19.18 -2.72
C ALA A 82 12.54 18.37 -2.48
N CYS A 83 13.46 18.29 -3.44
CA CYS A 83 14.77 17.64 -3.21
C CYS A 83 15.56 18.34 -2.10
N LEU A 84 15.62 19.69 -2.11
CA LEU A 84 16.30 20.44 -1.05
C LEU A 84 15.68 20.18 0.32
N ILE A 85 14.36 20.10 0.42
CA ILE A 85 13.65 19.77 1.67
C ILE A 85 13.95 18.33 2.13
N ALA A 86 13.96 17.37 1.21
CA ALA A 86 14.32 15.99 1.52
C ALA A 86 15.75 15.92 2.08
N LEU A 87 16.69 16.65 1.48
CA LEU A 87 18.07 16.75 1.94
C LEU A 87 18.17 17.49 3.28
N ALA A 88 17.41 18.56 3.48
CA ALA A 88 17.37 19.32 4.73
C ALA A 88 17.05 18.43 5.94
N LEU A 89 16.17 17.44 5.76
CA LEU A 89 15.73 16.56 6.84
C LEU A 89 16.83 15.63 7.37
N VAL A 90 17.92 15.44 6.61
CA VAL A 90 19.11 14.65 7.05
C VAL A 90 20.35 15.49 7.31
N GLN A 91 20.46 16.67 6.69
CA GLN A 91 21.62 17.53 6.82
C GLN A 91 21.56 18.42 8.07
N SER A 92 22.73 18.82 8.57
CA SER A 92 22.84 19.66 9.77
C SER A 92 22.19 21.04 9.60
N TRP A 93 22.25 21.61 8.40
CA TRP A 93 21.69 22.92 8.09
C TRP A 93 20.16 22.93 8.14
N GLY A 94 19.49 21.82 7.84
CA GLY A 94 18.02 21.75 7.90
C GLY A 94 17.46 21.84 9.31
N ARG A 95 18.30 21.68 10.35
CA ARG A 95 17.91 21.99 11.74
C ARG A 95 17.59 23.46 11.97
N ARG A 96 18.04 24.35 11.09
CA ARG A 96 17.75 25.80 11.14
C ARG A 96 16.38 26.15 10.55
N LEU A 97 15.77 25.24 9.77
CA LEU A 97 14.48 25.50 9.16
C LEU A 97 13.34 25.35 10.19
N PRO A 98 12.29 26.17 10.09
CA PRO A 98 11.12 26.03 10.93
C PRO A 98 10.45 24.68 10.65
N ARG A 99 10.20 23.91 11.71
CA ARG A 99 9.74 22.53 11.60
C ARG A 99 8.31 22.39 11.08
N VAL A 100 7.44 23.36 11.38
CA VAL A 100 6.02 23.32 10.97
C VAL A 100 5.87 23.42 9.44
N PRO A 101 6.50 24.39 8.74
CA PRO A 101 6.52 24.41 7.28
C PRO A 101 7.06 23.14 6.64
N LEU A 102 8.14 22.56 7.18
CA LEU A 102 8.68 21.27 6.69
C LEU A 102 7.66 20.14 6.81
N LEU A 103 6.92 20.09 7.93
CA LEU A 103 5.87 19.10 8.14
C LEU A 103 4.71 19.29 7.16
N LEU A 104 4.23 20.52 7.01
CA LEU A 104 3.14 20.84 6.08
C LEU A 104 3.55 20.52 4.64
N PHE A 105 4.78 20.85 4.25
CA PHE A 105 5.31 20.54 2.93
C PHE A 105 5.41 19.03 2.68
N THR A 106 5.98 18.27 3.62
CA THR A 106 6.14 16.81 3.46
C THR A 106 4.79 16.08 3.41
N TRP A 107 3.84 16.45 4.27
CA TRP A 107 2.48 15.92 4.19
C TRP A 107 1.75 16.37 2.93
N GLY A 108 1.86 17.65 2.56
CA GLY A 108 1.25 18.18 1.34
C GLY A 108 1.74 17.46 0.10
N THR A 109 3.05 17.29 -0.05
CA THR A 109 3.66 16.54 -1.16
C THR A 109 3.22 15.09 -1.15
N CYS A 110 3.21 14.43 0.02
CA CYS A 110 2.72 13.06 0.15
C CYS A 110 1.25 12.93 -0.28
N LEU A 111 0.38 13.85 0.14
CA LEU A 111 -1.05 13.80 -0.18
C LEU A 111 -1.30 14.08 -1.66
N ILE A 112 -0.60 15.05 -2.25
CA ILE A 112 -0.67 15.32 -3.70
C ILE A 112 -0.24 14.09 -4.50
N LEU A 113 0.89 13.47 -4.14
CA LEU A 113 1.36 12.28 -4.84
C LEU A 113 0.48 11.06 -4.62
N LEU A 114 -0.09 10.88 -3.41
CA LEU A 114 -1.06 9.81 -3.15
C LEU A 114 -2.35 10.02 -3.93
N TYR A 115 -2.78 11.27 -4.08
CA TYR A 115 -3.95 11.64 -4.86
C TYR A 115 -3.73 11.35 -6.34
N GLU A 116 -2.62 11.84 -6.91
CA GLU A 116 -2.19 11.55 -8.29
C GLU A 116 -2.01 10.04 -8.53
N ALA A 117 -1.33 9.34 -7.62
CA ALA A 117 -1.19 7.90 -7.66
C ALA A 117 -2.57 7.23 -7.74
N ASN A 118 -3.43 7.46 -6.76
CA ASN A 118 -4.75 6.82 -6.66
C ASN A 118 -5.64 7.05 -7.90
N LEU A 119 -5.69 8.29 -8.39
CA LEU A 119 -6.37 8.65 -9.64
C LEU A 119 -5.94 7.74 -10.80
N SER A 120 -4.66 7.50 -10.83
CA SER A 120 -3.98 6.90 -11.94
C SER A 120 -3.93 5.37 -11.85
N THR A 121 -3.86 4.81 -10.64
CA THR A 121 -3.89 3.38 -10.35
C THR A 121 -5.31 2.81 -10.43
N PHE A 122 -6.35 3.54 -10.02
CA PHE A 122 -7.71 2.98 -10.04
C PHE A 122 -8.51 3.44 -11.26
N GLY A 123 -8.49 4.73 -11.58
CA GLY A 123 -9.16 5.25 -12.78
C GLY A 123 -8.40 4.86 -14.06
N GLY A 124 -7.08 5.10 -14.07
CA GLY A 124 -6.23 4.83 -15.22
C GLY A 124 -6.00 3.35 -15.49
N LEU A 125 -5.67 2.54 -14.48
CA LEU A 125 -5.41 1.10 -14.70
C LEU A 125 -6.67 0.35 -15.13
N ALA A 126 -7.81 0.56 -14.46
CA ALA A 126 -9.05 -0.12 -14.84
C ALA A 126 -9.49 0.26 -16.26
N LEU A 127 -9.43 1.54 -16.62
CA LEU A 127 -9.76 2.00 -17.97
C LEU A 127 -8.71 1.61 -19.01
N ASP A 128 -7.41 1.69 -18.69
CA ASP A 128 -6.35 1.35 -19.64
C ASP A 128 -6.28 -0.15 -19.90
N ILE A 129 -6.62 -0.98 -18.90
CA ILE A 129 -6.71 -2.41 -19.17
C ILE A 129 -8.01 -2.80 -19.88
N VAL A 130 -9.15 -2.21 -19.52
CA VAL A 130 -10.40 -2.39 -20.29
C VAL A 130 -10.23 -1.89 -21.72
N ALA A 131 -9.53 -0.76 -21.91
CA ALA A 131 -9.25 -0.14 -23.21
C ALA A 131 -8.01 -0.70 -23.92
N GLN A 132 -7.37 -1.74 -23.36
CA GLN A 132 -6.35 -2.54 -24.05
C GLN A 132 -5.14 -1.72 -24.56
N LYS A 133 -4.75 -0.66 -23.85
CA LYS A 133 -3.72 0.25 -24.36
C LYS A 133 -2.32 -0.31 -24.11
N PRO A 134 -1.39 -0.19 -25.08
CA PRO A 134 0.00 -0.55 -24.85
C PRO A 134 0.59 0.30 -23.74
N PHE A 135 1.61 -0.25 -23.06
CA PHE A 135 2.40 0.43 -22.05
C PHE A 135 2.81 1.82 -22.55
N ASN A 136 2.27 2.87 -21.94
CA ASN A 136 2.54 4.24 -22.33
C ASN A 136 3.35 4.96 -21.26
N GLY A 137 3.99 6.08 -21.64
CA GLY A 137 4.77 6.90 -20.70
C GLY A 137 3.94 7.40 -19.52
N GLY A 138 2.62 7.52 -19.69
CA GLY A 138 1.68 7.82 -18.61
C GLY A 138 1.76 6.79 -17.50
N PHE A 139 1.60 5.50 -17.80
CA PHE A 139 1.69 4.42 -16.82
C PHE A 139 2.99 4.48 -16.02
N LEU A 140 4.14 4.63 -16.67
CA LEU A 140 5.42 4.66 -15.95
C LEU A 140 5.55 5.90 -15.04
N MET A 141 5.01 7.05 -15.45
CA MET A 141 4.98 8.24 -14.58
C MET A 141 4.08 8.05 -13.36
N ARG A 142 3.00 7.26 -13.48
CA ARG A 142 2.14 6.88 -12.35
C ARG A 142 2.88 6.04 -11.32
N GLU A 143 3.57 5.00 -11.79
CA GLU A 143 4.41 4.14 -10.93
C GLU A 143 5.52 4.97 -10.23
N VAL A 144 6.11 5.92 -10.97
CA VAL A 144 7.07 6.87 -10.38
C VAL A 144 6.39 7.73 -9.31
N ALA A 145 5.18 8.24 -9.54
CA ALA A 145 4.42 9.01 -8.56
C ALA A 145 4.08 8.20 -7.30
N GLU A 146 3.70 6.93 -7.44
CA GLU A 146 3.45 6.00 -6.33
C GLU A 146 4.68 5.78 -5.46
N VAL A 147 5.83 5.51 -6.08
CA VAL A 147 7.12 5.39 -5.38
C VAL A 147 7.43 6.70 -4.65
N GLY A 148 7.21 7.84 -5.30
CA GLY A 148 7.33 9.16 -4.70
C GLY A 148 6.45 9.33 -3.48
N ALA A 149 5.16 9.00 -3.60
CA ALA A 149 4.17 9.10 -2.53
C ALA A 149 4.60 8.30 -1.30
N PHE A 150 5.06 7.06 -1.50
CA PHE A 150 5.57 6.21 -0.42
C PHE A 150 6.81 6.82 0.25
N LEU A 151 7.78 7.28 -0.53
CA LEU A 151 8.99 7.92 -0.02
C LEU A 151 8.65 9.17 0.80
N TRP A 152 7.78 10.04 0.28
CA TRP A 152 7.33 11.26 0.95
C TRP A 152 6.48 10.99 2.18
N LEU A 153 5.69 9.90 2.21
CA LEU A 153 4.99 9.44 3.41
C LEU A 153 5.97 9.09 4.53
N VAL A 154 7.02 8.32 4.20
CA VAL A 154 8.07 7.98 5.17
C VAL A 154 8.73 9.26 5.71
N MET A 155 9.01 10.24 4.84
CA MET A 155 9.58 11.53 5.22
C MET A 155 8.65 12.36 6.12
N ALA A 156 7.36 12.45 5.78
CA ALA A 156 6.36 13.15 6.56
C ALA A 156 6.23 12.53 7.97
N LEU A 157 6.24 11.20 8.06
CA LEU A 157 6.24 10.47 9.33
C LEU A 157 7.51 10.74 10.16
N LEU A 158 8.68 10.78 9.53
CA LEU A 158 9.94 11.12 10.20
C LEU A 158 9.94 12.56 10.72
N ALA A 159 9.50 13.52 9.91
CA ALA A 159 9.37 14.93 10.29
C ALA A 159 8.39 15.10 11.46
N GLN A 160 7.23 14.43 11.39
CA GLN A 160 6.22 14.46 12.46
C GLN A 160 6.76 13.86 13.77
N ARG A 161 7.49 12.75 13.69
CA ARG A 161 8.12 12.12 14.86
C ARG A 161 9.16 13.02 15.49
N SER A 162 10.02 13.65 14.68
CA SER A 162 11.02 14.62 15.13
C SER A 162 10.36 15.80 15.86
N LEU A 163 9.29 16.34 15.29
CA LEU A 163 8.50 17.42 15.88
C LEU A 163 7.92 17.06 17.26
N ARG A 164 7.37 15.86 17.39
CA ARG A 164 6.76 15.37 18.63
C ARG A 164 7.77 14.86 19.66
N SER A 165 9.07 15.00 19.39
CA SER A 165 10.14 14.37 20.18
C SER A 165 9.92 12.86 20.37
N ALA A 166 9.25 12.23 19.40
CA ALA A 166 8.99 10.81 19.38
C ALA A 166 10.22 10.05 18.85
N CYS A 167 10.31 8.77 19.20
CA CYS A 167 11.32 7.88 18.64
C CYS A 167 11.20 7.83 17.11
N LEU A 168 12.25 8.21 16.37
CA LEU A 168 12.24 8.18 14.90
C LEU A 168 12.00 6.77 14.34
N THR A 169 12.42 5.73 15.05
CA THR A 169 12.21 4.33 14.67
C THR A 169 10.80 3.86 14.97
N CYS A 170 10.37 3.98 16.23
CA CYS A 170 9.16 3.34 16.73
C CYS A 170 7.93 4.25 16.70
N GLY A 171 8.11 5.56 16.53
CA GLY A 171 7.06 6.58 16.56
C GLY A 171 6.53 6.91 17.96
N ARG A 172 7.07 6.29 19.02
CA ARG A 172 6.54 6.45 20.38
C ARG A 172 7.11 7.66 21.10
N THR A 173 6.25 8.34 21.84
CA THR A 173 6.59 9.37 22.84
C THR A 173 6.65 8.77 24.24
N ASP A 174 7.44 9.35 25.12
CA ASP A 174 7.50 8.91 26.52
C ASP A 174 6.20 9.26 27.30
N ALA A 175 5.40 10.19 26.77
CA ALA A 175 4.08 10.52 27.31
C ALA A 175 3.04 9.44 26.98
N PRO A 176 2.18 9.06 27.96
CA PRO A 176 1.03 8.20 27.68
C PRO A 176 0.06 8.90 26.71
N PRO A 177 -0.68 8.14 25.88
CA PRO A 177 -1.71 8.72 25.03
C PRO A 177 -2.75 9.44 25.89
N SER A 178 -3.19 10.63 25.45
CA SER A 178 -4.22 11.37 26.16
C SER A 178 -5.55 10.59 26.19
N GLN A 179 -6.32 10.76 27.26
CA GLN A 179 -7.63 10.10 27.39
C GLN A 179 -8.56 10.50 26.24
N THR A 180 -8.48 11.75 25.77
CA THR A 180 -9.22 12.24 24.59
C THR A 180 -8.86 11.45 23.34
N TRP A 181 -7.57 11.22 23.07
CA TRP A 181 -7.15 10.42 21.91
C TRP A 181 -7.68 8.99 21.96
N LEU A 182 -7.63 8.36 23.13
CA LEU A 182 -8.18 7.00 23.33
C LEU A 182 -9.69 6.98 23.08
N ARG A 183 -10.45 7.98 23.56
CA ARG A 183 -11.89 8.09 23.28
C ARG A 183 -12.17 8.27 21.79
N VAL A 184 -11.47 9.18 21.12
CA VAL A 184 -11.63 9.42 19.67
C VAL A 184 -11.42 8.13 18.90
N ALA A 185 -10.32 7.41 19.16
CA ALA A 185 -10.04 6.19 18.42
C ALA A 185 -11.04 5.05 18.70
N THR A 186 -11.53 4.94 19.94
CA THR A 186 -12.61 4.00 20.28
C THR A 186 -13.88 4.34 19.50
N ILE A 187 -14.28 5.62 19.49
CA ILE A 187 -15.43 6.09 18.70
C ILE A 187 -15.19 5.80 17.21
N SER A 188 -14.00 6.06 16.68
CA SER A 188 -13.66 5.77 15.28
C SER A 188 -13.83 4.29 14.93
N GLY A 189 -13.44 3.36 15.82
CA GLY A 189 -13.67 1.93 15.57
C GLY A 189 -15.15 1.58 15.45
N TYR A 190 -16.00 2.12 16.34
CA TYR A 190 -17.45 1.93 16.22
C TYR A 190 -18.04 2.59 14.98
N VAL A 191 -17.63 3.83 14.70
CA VAL A 191 -18.07 4.56 13.50
C VAL A 191 -17.68 3.80 12.25
N SER A 192 -16.51 3.16 12.20
CA SER A 192 -16.08 2.36 11.04
C SER A 192 -16.93 1.10 10.79
N CYS A 193 -17.69 0.64 11.79
CA CYS A 193 -18.64 -0.47 11.62
C CYS A 193 -19.87 -0.04 10.82
N ILE A 194 -20.30 1.22 10.94
CA ILE A 194 -21.48 1.76 10.25
C ILE A 194 -21.33 1.68 8.72
N PRO A 195 -20.30 2.27 8.09
CA PRO A 195 -20.15 2.25 6.65
C PRO A 195 -19.93 0.82 6.11
N ALA A 196 -19.20 -0.01 6.86
CA ALA A 196 -19.01 -1.43 6.52
C ALA A 196 -20.34 -2.19 6.52
N ALA A 197 -21.19 -1.98 7.53
CA ALA A 197 -22.51 -2.59 7.62
C ALA A 197 -23.45 -2.10 6.51
N LEU A 198 -23.47 -0.79 6.24
CA LEU A 198 -24.27 -0.21 5.16
C LEU A 198 -23.85 -0.77 3.79
N TYR A 199 -22.55 -0.90 3.54
CA TYR A 199 -22.06 -1.49 2.30
C TYR A 199 -22.37 -3.00 2.20
N GLY A 200 -22.18 -3.76 3.29
CA GLY A 200 -22.55 -5.16 3.33
C GLY A 200 -24.05 -5.39 3.09
N LEU A 201 -24.91 -4.56 3.70
CA LEU A 201 -26.35 -4.59 3.49
C LEU A 201 -26.71 -4.24 2.04
N LEU A 202 -26.11 -3.18 1.48
CA LEU A 202 -26.30 -2.80 0.08
C LEU A 202 -25.96 -3.97 -0.86
N LYS A 203 -24.86 -4.68 -0.60
CA LYS A 203 -24.45 -5.85 -1.38
C LYS A 203 -25.39 -7.04 -1.24
N ILE A 204 -25.94 -7.29 -0.04
CA ILE A 204 -27.01 -8.28 0.15
C ILE A 204 -28.25 -7.90 -0.67
N LEU A 205 -28.67 -6.64 -0.63
CA LEU A 205 -29.83 -6.14 -1.38
C LEU A 205 -29.61 -6.27 -2.89
N TRP A 206 -28.44 -5.88 -3.39
CA TRP A 206 -28.08 -6.08 -4.79
C TRP A 206 -28.08 -7.55 -5.17
N SER A 207 -27.55 -8.44 -4.31
CA SER A 207 -27.58 -9.89 -4.56
C SER A 207 -29.01 -10.45 -4.63
N LEU A 208 -29.95 -9.86 -3.90
CA LEU A 208 -31.38 -10.22 -3.93
C LEU A 208 -32.15 -9.61 -5.12
N GLY A 209 -31.47 -8.98 -6.07
CA GLY A 209 -32.12 -8.34 -7.22
C GLY A 209 -32.63 -6.92 -6.95
N ILE A 210 -32.41 -6.38 -5.75
CA ILE A 210 -32.94 -5.07 -5.35
C ILE A 210 -31.94 -3.99 -5.77
N ALA A 211 -32.17 -3.35 -6.92
CA ALA A 211 -31.28 -2.36 -7.52
C ALA A 211 -31.33 -0.96 -6.86
N ILE A 212 -31.26 -0.89 -5.52
CA ILE A 212 -31.18 0.39 -4.79
C ILE A 212 -29.96 1.19 -5.26
N GLY A 213 -30.17 2.47 -5.54
CA GLY A 213 -29.13 3.39 -6.04
C GLY A 213 -29.04 3.47 -7.57
N PHE A 214 -29.77 2.63 -8.32
CA PHE A 214 -29.80 2.67 -9.77
C PHE A 214 -31.10 3.30 -10.29
N ARG A 215 -30.97 4.23 -11.26
CA ARG A 215 -32.13 4.86 -11.91
C ARG A 215 -32.85 3.91 -12.88
N ASN A 216 -32.12 2.97 -13.47
CA ASN A 216 -32.65 1.95 -14.38
C ASN A 216 -32.31 0.55 -13.83
N PRO A 217 -33.21 -0.07 -13.03
CA PRO A 217 -32.95 -1.35 -12.39
C PRO A 217 -32.74 -2.48 -13.40
N ALA A 218 -33.47 -2.46 -14.53
CA ALA A 218 -33.32 -3.45 -15.59
C ALA A 218 -31.92 -3.41 -16.23
N GLN A 219 -31.38 -2.21 -16.44
CA GLN A 219 -30.01 -2.04 -16.92
C GLN A 219 -28.98 -2.57 -15.92
N ALA A 220 -29.14 -2.23 -14.64
CA ALA A 220 -28.23 -2.70 -13.59
C ALA A 220 -28.20 -4.24 -13.47
N ILE A 221 -29.37 -4.88 -13.56
CA ILE A 221 -29.48 -6.34 -13.58
C ILE A 221 -28.85 -6.92 -14.86
N SER A 222 -29.13 -6.33 -16.04
CA SER A 222 -28.56 -6.80 -17.31
C SER A 222 -27.03 -6.69 -17.38
N GLN A 223 -26.45 -5.78 -16.61
CA GLN A 223 -25.00 -5.56 -16.52
C GLN A 223 -24.34 -6.39 -15.40
N GLY A 224 -25.09 -7.26 -14.70
CA GLY A 224 -24.58 -8.06 -13.59
C GLY A 224 -24.24 -7.26 -12.32
N LEU A 225 -24.58 -5.97 -12.27
CA LEU A 225 -24.33 -5.12 -11.09
C LEU A 225 -25.25 -5.48 -9.91
N VAL A 226 -26.35 -6.18 -10.21
CA VAL A 226 -27.43 -6.57 -9.29
C VAL A 226 -27.86 -7.99 -9.69
N GLY A 227 -28.05 -8.86 -8.70
CA GLY A 227 -28.43 -10.27 -8.87
C GLY A 227 -27.26 -11.25 -8.77
N GLU A 228 -26.02 -10.76 -8.63
CA GLU A 228 -24.83 -11.59 -8.42
C GLU A 228 -24.38 -11.54 -6.96
N PHE A 229 -24.15 -12.71 -6.39
CA PHE A 229 -23.67 -12.85 -5.02
C PHE A 229 -22.14 -12.71 -5.00
N ASP A 230 -21.66 -11.48 -4.87
CA ASP A 230 -20.25 -11.25 -4.63
C ASP A 230 -19.93 -11.42 -3.12
N GLY A 231 -18.75 -11.95 -2.80
CA GLY A 231 -18.34 -12.20 -1.40
C GLY A 231 -18.16 -10.93 -0.54
N SER A 232 -18.55 -9.75 -1.04
CA SER A 232 -18.27 -8.47 -0.39
C SER A 232 -19.00 -8.29 0.94
N PHE A 233 -20.19 -8.88 1.13
CA PHE A 233 -20.86 -8.83 2.43
C PHE A 233 -20.10 -9.62 3.50
N VAL A 234 -19.42 -10.73 3.13
CA VAL A 234 -18.52 -11.47 4.03
C VAL A 234 -17.32 -10.60 4.39
N LEU A 235 -16.73 -9.92 3.41
CA LEU A 235 -15.62 -8.99 3.64
C LEU A 235 -16.04 -7.83 4.56
N SER A 236 -17.24 -7.29 4.38
CA SER A 236 -17.82 -6.29 5.29
C SER A 236 -17.99 -6.82 6.70
N ALA A 237 -18.49 -8.06 6.87
CA ALA A 237 -18.61 -8.69 8.18
C ALA A 237 -17.23 -8.89 8.85
N ILE A 238 -16.23 -9.37 8.10
CA ILE A 238 -14.84 -9.49 8.57
C ILE A 238 -14.30 -8.13 9.00
N ALA A 239 -14.59 -7.08 8.25
CA ALA A 239 -14.12 -5.74 8.59
C ALA A 239 -14.82 -5.16 9.82
N ILE A 240 -16.12 -5.42 10.03
CA ILE A 240 -16.83 -5.04 11.27
C ILE A 240 -16.20 -5.75 12.47
N VAL A 241 -15.99 -7.07 12.37
CA VAL A 241 -15.33 -7.85 13.44
C VAL A 241 -13.93 -7.31 13.69
N THR A 242 -13.18 -6.97 12.63
CA THR A 242 -11.84 -6.40 12.75
C THR A 242 -11.87 -5.03 13.44
N ALA A 243 -12.78 -4.13 13.03
CA ALA A 243 -12.95 -2.83 13.65
C ALA A 243 -13.26 -2.93 15.15
N LEU A 244 -14.18 -3.83 15.52
CA LEU A 244 -14.50 -4.11 16.93
C LEU A 244 -13.30 -4.71 17.66
N ALA A 245 -12.52 -5.60 17.04
CA ALA A 245 -11.31 -6.17 17.63
C ALA A 245 -10.27 -5.09 17.95
N LEU A 246 -10.20 -4.00 17.17
CA LEU A 246 -9.24 -2.92 17.42
C LEU A 246 -9.60 -2.09 18.66
N VAL A 247 -10.87 -2.02 19.05
CA VAL A 247 -11.34 -1.15 20.15
C VAL A 247 -11.79 -1.90 21.39
N GLN A 248 -12.16 -3.18 21.27
CA GLN A 248 -12.69 -3.98 22.37
C GLN A 248 -11.61 -4.74 23.15
N PRO A 249 -11.81 -5.00 24.46
CA PRO A 249 -10.85 -5.75 25.29
C PRO A 249 -10.55 -7.17 24.79
N TRP A 250 -11.51 -7.83 24.13
CA TRP A 250 -11.30 -9.18 23.59
C TRP A 250 -10.31 -9.18 22.42
N GLY A 251 -10.25 -8.10 21.63
CA GLY A 251 -9.28 -7.99 20.54
C GLY A 251 -7.86 -7.67 21.01
N GLU A 252 -7.70 -7.13 22.22
CA GLU A 252 -6.40 -7.10 22.90
C GLU A 252 -5.95 -8.49 23.34
N ARG A 253 -6.88 -9.34 23.82
CA ARG A 253 -6.59 -10.74 24.17
C ARG A 253 -6.17 -11.53 22.94
N LEU A 254 -6.90 -11.40 21.82
CA LEU A 254 -6.48 -11.92 20.52
C LEU A 254 -5.11 -11.36 20.11
N GLY A 255 -4.87 -10.07 20.36
CA GLY A 255 -3.59 -9.42 20.09
C GLY A 255 -2.39 -10.06 20.78
N ARG A 256 -2.58 -10.64 21.97
CA ARG A 256 -1.50 -11.36 22.67
C ARG A 256 -1.05 -12.62 21.94
N ILE A 257 -1.95 -13.26 21.19
CA ILE A 257 -1.67 -14.51 20.45
C ILE A 257 -1.32 -14.19 18.98
N THR A 258 -2.09 -13.31 18.34
CA THR A 258 -2.02 -13.02 16.89
C THR A 258 -2.32 -11.55 16.55
N ARG A 259 -1.67 -10.58 17.21
CA ARG A 259 -1.82 -9.12 16.92
C ARG A 259 -1.79 -8.73 15.44
N TRP A 260 -1.08 -9.50 14.62
CA TRP A 260 -0.83 -9.16 13.24
C TRP A 260 -2.06 -9.37 12.34
N VAL A 261 -2.92 -10.35 12.65
CA VAL A 261 -4.12 -10.64 11.84
C VAL A 261 -5.05 -9.44 11.75
N PRO A 262 -5.58 -8.88 12.86
CA PRO A 262 -6.47 -7.73 12.78
C PRO A 262 -5.76 -6.49 12.23
N MET A 263 -4.45 -6.34 12.45
CA MET A 263 -3.69 -5.22 11.89
C MET A 263 -3.56 -5.30 10.37
N CYS A 264 -3.31 -6.48 9.82
CA CYS A 264 -3.15 -6.67 8.38
C CYS A 264 -4.47 -6.48 7.65
N ILE A 265 -5.55 -7.07 8.19
CA ILE A 265 -6.90 -6.88 7.65
C ILE A 265 -7.26 -5.40 7.69
N ALA A 266 -7.12 -4.75 8.86
CA ALA A 266 -7.44 -3.34 9.00
C ALA A 266 -6.60 -2.46 8.06
N PHE A 267 -5.29 -2.71 7.94
CA PHE A 267 -4.43 -1.93 7.05
C PHE A 267 -4.85 -2.06 5.58
N GLY A 268 -5.12 -3.29 5.12
CA GLY A 268 -5.62 -3.54 3.77
C GLY A 268 -6.96 -2.87 3.52
N THR A 269 -7.92 -3.02 4.45
CA THR A 269 -9.24 -2.38 4.36
C THR A 269 -9.11 -0.85 4.35
N CYS A 270 -8.27 -0.26 5.20
CA CYS A 270 -8.05 1.20 5.21
C CYS A 270 -7.51 1.69 3.86
N GLY A 271 -6.48 1.04 3.33
CA GLY A 271 -5.88 1.42 2.05
C GLY A 271 -6.89 1.37 0.91
N LEU A 272 -7.61 0.26 0.79
CA LEU A 272 -8.64 0.07 -0.25
C LEU A 272 -9.79 1.07 -0.10
N SER A 273 -10.37 1.20 1.10
CA SER A 273 -11.53 2.06 1.31
C SER A 273 -11.21 3.55 1.16
N ILE A 274 -10.04 4.02 1.60
CA ILE A 274 -9.61 5.40 1.33
C ILE A 274 -9.44 5.60 -0.18
N SER A 275 -8.78 4.66 -0.85
CA SER A 275 -8.49 4.80 -2.29
C SER A 275 -9.78 4.90 -3.11
N VAL A 276 -10.69 3.93 -2.92
CA VAL A 276 -12.01 3.92 -3.54
C VAL A 276 -12.79 5.18 -3.20
N GLY A 277 -12.80 5.57 -1.91
CA GLY A 277 -13.54 6.74 -1.46
C GLY A 277 -13.06 8.06 -2.07
N VAL A 278 -11.74 8.24 -2.20
CA VAL A 278 -11.17 9.42 -2.87
C VAL A 278 -11.52 9.44 -4.35
N MET A 279 -11.37 8.31 -5.05
CA MET A 279 -11.68 8.20 -6.48
C MET A 279 -13.13 8.62 -6.79
N GLY A 280 -14.11 8.04 -6.09
CA GLY A 280 -15.50 8.40 -6.36
C GLY A 280 -15.90 9.79 -5.83
N SER A 281 -15.23 10.29 -4.77
CA SER A 281 -15.48 11.67 -4.31
C SER A 281 -15.00 12.70 -5.34
N GLU A 282 -13.91 12.42 -6.04
CA GLU A 282 -13.45 13.25 -7.14
C GLU A 282 -14.39 13.20 -8.33
N GLU A 283 -14.77 12.01 -8.81
CA GLU A 283 -15.71 11.89 -9.93
C GLU A 283 -17.01 12.65 -9.63
N ALA A 284 -17.49 12.56 -8.39
CA ALA A 284 -18.64 13.33 -7.91
C ALA A 284 -18.37 14.84 -7.94
N LEU A 285 -17.21 15.30 -7.47
CA LEU A 285 -16.85 16.72 -7.47
C LEU A 285 -16.67 17.27 -8.89
N ALA A 286 -15.94 16.56 -9.76
CA ALA A 286 -15.73 16.93 -11.15
C ALA A 286 -17.07 17.07 -11.89
N ALA A 287 -18.00 16.15 -11.63
CA ALA A 287 -19.34 16.24 -12.19
C ALA A 287 -20.18 17.38 -11.60
N ALA A 288 -20.10 17.60 -10.28
CA ALA A 288 -20.77 18.73 -9.63
C ALA A 288 -20.27 20.08 -10.16
N LEU A 289 -19.01 20.15 -10.57
CA LEU A 289 -18.39 21.31 -11.22
C LEU A 289 -18.64 21.39 -12.73
N GLY A 290 -19.34 20.40 -13.33
CA GLY A 290 -19.59 20.34 -14.77
C GLY A 290 -18.35 20.03 -15.61
N LEU A 291 -17.26 19.55 -15.00
CA LEU A 291 -16.02 19.19 -15.69
C LEU A 291 -16.12 17.81 -16.36
N GLN A 292 -17.03 16.95 -15.89
CA GLN A 292 -17.23 15.61 -16.42
C GLN A 292 -18.71 15.28 -16.50
N ALA A 293 -19.17 14.80 -17.66
CA ALA A 293 -20.50 14.23 -17.80
C ALA A 293 -20.50 12.84 -17.16
N LEU A 294 -21.13 12.71 -16.00
CA LEU A 294 -21.36 11.39 -15.43
C LEU A 294 -22.60 10.75 -16.08
N PRO A 295 -22.58 9.43 -16.30
CA PRO A 295 -23.80 8.72 -16.61
C PRO A 295 -24.78 8.91 -15.45
N VAL A 296 -26.01 9.34 -15.76
CA VAL A 296 -27.03 9.73 -14.76
C VAL A 296 -27.38 8.58 -13.79
N HIS A 297 -27.05 7.33 -14.14
CA HIS A 297 -27.25 6.16 -13.31
C HIS A 297 -26.23 5.97 -12.17
N VAL A 298 -25.12 6.72 -12.14
CA VAL A 298 -24.06 6.59 -11.11
C VAL A 298 -24.16 7.67 -10.02
N LEU A 299 -25.03 8.67 -10.18
CA LEU A 299 -25.11 9.82 -9.27
C LEU A 299 -25.40 9.46 -7.80
N PRO A 300 -26.37 8.56 -7.50
CA PRO A 300 -26.66 8.17 -6.11
C PRO A 300 -25.53 7.36 -5.46
N SER A 301 -24.87 6.48 -6.22
CA SER A 301 -23.71 5.72 -5.72
C SER A 301 -22.50 6.65 -5.49
N LEU A 302 -22.29 7.65 -6.35
CA LEU A 302 -21.26 8.67 -6.19
C LEU A 302 -21.44 9.55 -4.95
N GLY A 303 -22.67 9.98 -4.66
CA GLY A 303 -22.94 10.82 -3.49
C GLY A 303 -22.95 10.10 -2.13
N PHE A 304 -23.19 8.79 -2.11
CA PHE A 304 -23.34 8.03 -0.85
C PHE A 304 -22.25 6.98 -0.64
N VAL A 305 -22.01 6.10 -1.62
CA VAL A 305 -21.15 4.92 -1.44
C VAL A 305 -19.69 5.32 -1.25
N TYR A 306 -19.17 6.22 -2.07
CA TYR A 306 -17.76 6.59 -2.03
C TYR A 306 -17.36 7.46 -0.84
N PRO A 307 -18.12 8.50 -0.46
CA PRO A 307 -17.87 9.20 0.80
C PRO A 307 -17.93 8.26 2.01
N ASN A 308 -18.80 7.25 1.97
CA ASN A 308 -18.92 6.24 3.01
C ASN A 308 -17.68 5.31 3.07
N PHE A 309 -17.08 4.96 1.93
CA PHE A 309 -15.78 4.27 1.88
C PHE A 309 -14.64 5.13 2.43
N LEU A 310 -14.61 6.42 2.11
CA LEU A 310 -13.60 7.34 2.64
C LEU A 310 -13.71 7.44 4.17
N LEU A 311 -14.92 7.62 4.68
CA LEU A 311 -15.21 7.65 6.11
C LEU A 311 -14.81 6.33 6.78
N TRP A 312 -15.13 5.19 6.17
CA TRP A 312 -14.75 3.86 6.65
C TRP A 312 -13.24 3.72 6.80
N GLY A 313 -12.49 4.02 5.74
CA GLY A 313 -11.05 3.84 5.75
C GLY A 313 -10.34 4.79 6.73
N ILE A 314 -10.78 6.05 6.84
CA ILE A 314 -10.23 7.02 7.81
C ILE A 314 -10.49 6.56 9.24
N THR A 315 -11.74 6.21 9.56
CA THR A 315 -12.14 5.85 10.93
C THR A 315 -11.50 4.53 11.38
N LEU A 316 -11.42 3.54 10.48
CA LEU A 316 -10.69 2.31 10.72
C LEU A 316 -9.18 2.56 10.90
N GLY A 317 -8.61 3.48 10.14
CA GLY A 317 -7.20 3.87 10.25
C GLY A 317 -6.86 4.49 11.60
N LEU A 318 -7.74 5.35 12.12
CA LEU A 318 -7.59 5.93 13.46
C LEU A 318 -7.67 4.85 14.55
N ALA A 319 -8.63 3.93 14.45
CA ALA A 319 -8.74 2.79 15.37
C ALA A 319 -7.49 1.90 15.32
N LEU A 320 -6.97 1.62 14.12
CA LEU A 320 -5.75 0.84 13.91
C LEU A 320 -4.53 1.52 14.54
N ILE A 321 -4.35 2.83 14.36
CA ILE A 321 -3.24 3.58 14.97
C ILE A 321 -3.32 3.49 16.51
N ALA A 322 -4.51 3.64 17.10
CA ALA A 322 -4.67 3.51 18.53
C ALA A 322 -4.44 2.09 19.03
N TYR A 323 -4.92 1.07 18.32
CA TYR A 323 -4.64 -0.33 18.62
C TYR A 323 -3.13 -0.61 18.60
N ILE A 324 -2.42 -0.12 17.58
CA ILE A 324 -0.95 -0.23 17.48
C ILE A 324 -0.27 0.46 18.65
N ASN A 325 -0.74 1.64 19.05
CA ASN A 325 -0.17 2.38 20.17
C ASN A 325 -0.43 1.69 21.51
N LYS A 326 -1.62 1.12 21.70
CA LYS A 326 -2.06 0.40 22.90
C LYS A 326 -1.33 -0.93 23.08
N THR A 327 -1.20 -1.71 22.01
CA THR A 327 -0.68 -3.09 22.06
C THR A 327 0.84 -3.19 21.97
N ASN A 328 1.53 -2.17 21.45
CA ASN A 328 2.99 -2.22 21.41
C ASN A 328 3.58 -1.95 22.81
N GLY A 329 4.24 -2.96 23.40
CA GLY A 329 5.02 -2.86 24.65
C GLY A 329 6.31 -2.00 24.57
N TYR A 330 6.98 -1.81 25.70
CA TYR A 330 7.73 -0.60 26.12
C TYR A 330 8.89 -0.07 25.24
N CYS A 331 8.80 1.15 24.71
CA CYS A 331 9.84 1.84 23.93
C CYS A 331 10.34 3.07 24.72
N LYS A 332 11.48 3.00 25.43
CA LYS A 332 12.25 4.21 25.77
C LYS A 332 13.21 4.46 24.61
N ARG A 333 12.67 5.15 23.59
CA ARG A 333 13.30 5.51 22.31
C ARG A 333 14.12 4.43 21.61
N CYS A 334 13.42 3.36 21.26
CA CYS A 334 13.82 2.21 20.42
C CYS A 334 14.31 0.96 21.13
N GLY A 335 14.42 0.94 22.47
CA GLY A 335 14.42 -0.30 23.26
C GLY A 335 13.05 -1.02 23.29
N ARG A 336 12.29 -0.97 22.19
CA ARG A 336 10.86 -1.32 22.09
C ARG A 336 10.60 -2.79 22.49
N GLY A 337 10.16 -3.01 23.72
CA GLY A 337 9.47 -4.19 24.24
C GLY A 337 9.97 -4.76 25.58
N SER A 338 10.95 -4.17 26.26
CA SER A 338 11.72 -4.90 27.29
C SER A 338 10.92 -5.38 28.52
N ARG A 339 10.73 -6.70 28.64
CA ARG A 339 10.66 -7.42 29.92
C ARG A 339 11.87 -8.35 30.19
N ASP A 340 12.79 -8.55 29.24
CA ASP A 340 13.95 -9.46 29.42
C ASP A 340 15.32 -8.77 29.19
N VAL A 341 15.72 -7.81 30.04
CA VAL A 341 17.09 -7.24 30.03
C VAL A 341 18.10 -8.13 30.77
N ALA A 342 17.80 -9.42 30.97
CA ALA A 342 18.84 -10.37 31.38
C ALA A 342 19.62 -10.97 30.19
N HIS A 343 19.11 -10.95 28.96
CA HIS A 343 19.77 -11.66 27.84
C HIS A 343 19.95 -10.79 26.58
N GLY A 344 21.03 -10.01 26.56
CA GLY A 344 21.83 -9.70 25.36
C GLY A 344 21.15 -8.92 24.23
N GLY A 345 21.54 -7.64 24.09
CA GLY A 345 21.06 -6.70 23.07
C GLY A 345 20.93 -7.28 21.66
N ASN A 346 19.68 -7.39 21.19
CA ASN A 346 19.34 -7.89 19.86
C ASN A 346 18.64 -6.83 19.02
N ILE A 347 19.03 -6.77 17.75
CA ILE A 347 18.24 -6.14 16.68
C ILE A 347 16.82 -6.71 16.75
N SER A 348 15.82 -5.83 16.79
CA SER A 348 14.47 -6.20 17.24
C SER A 348 13.85 -7.31 16.37
N PRO A 349 13.37 -8.42 16.96
CA PRO A 349 12.55 -9.43 16.29
C PRO A 349 11.34 -8.85 15.55
N ALA A 350 10.96 -7.62 15.92
CA ALA A 350 9.84 -6.89 15.36
C ALA A 350 9.96 -6.65 13.85
N LEU A 351 11.12 -6.26 13.30
CA LEU A 351 11.19 -5.97 11.86
C LEU A 351 10.99 -7.24 11.02
N THR A 352 11.63 -8.35 11.41
CA THR A 352 11.43 -9.66 10.77
C THR A 352 9.99 -10.15 10.91
N GLN A 353 9.40 -9.96 12.09
CA GLN A 353 7.98 -10.26 12.31
C GLN A 353 7.08 -9.40 11.42
N TRP A 354 7.29 -8.10 11.35
CA TRP A 354 6.53 -7.18 10.50
C TRP A 354 6.60 -7.55 9.03
N THR A 355 7.80 -7.81 8.50
CA THR A 355 7.96 -8.25 7.11
C THR A 355 7.29 -9.59 6.86
N ALA A 356 7.35 -10.51 7.83
CA ALA A 356 6.70 -11.82 7.71
C ALA A 356 5.18 -11.69 7.73
N TYR A 357 4.63 -10.80 8.56
CA TYR A 357 3.20 -10.54 8.61
C TYR A 357 2.69 -9.83 7.36
N ALA A 358 3.45 -8.86 6.84
CA ALA A 358 3.12 -8.23 5.56
C ALA A 358 3.11 -9.26 4.42
N ALA A 359 4.07 -10.19 4.40
CA ALA A 359 4.09 -11.30 3.44
C ALA A 359 2.88 -12.24 3.59
N CYS A 360 2.48 -12.60 4.83
CA CYS A 360 1.26 -13.39 5.06
C CYS A 360 -0.01 -12.66 4.63
N ALA A 361 -0.13 -11.37 4.96
CA ALA A 361 -1.28 -10.55 4.59
C ALA A 361 -1.41 -10.46 3.08
N TRP A 362 -0.30 -10.21 2.41
CA TRP A 362 -0.20 -10.21 0.96
C TRP A 362 -0.65 -11.56 0.38
N ALA A 363 -0.18 -12.69 0.92
CA ALA A 363 -0.55 -14.03 0.46
C ALA A 363 -2.05 -14.33 0.67
N LEU A 364 -2.62 -13.94 1.81
CA LEU A 364 -4.05 -14.12 2.09
C LEU A 364 -4.94 -13.25 1.19
N LEU A 365 -4.54 -12.00 0.97
CA LEU A 365 -5.22 -11.10 0.02
C LEU A 365 -5.11 -11.65 -1.41
N CYS A 366 -3.94 -12.17 -1.79
CA CYS A 366 -3.76 -12.82 -3.09
C CYS A 366 -4.70 -14.04 -3.23
N ALA A 367 -4.79 -14.88 -2.20
CA ALA A 367 -5.70 -16.03 -2.17
C ALA A 367 -7.17 -15.61 -2.30
N GLY A 368 -7.57 -14.56 -1.57
CA GLY A 368 -8.93 -14.02 -1.61
C GLY A 368 -9.28 -13.39 -2.95
N LEU A 369 -8.35 -12.63 -3.55
CA LEU A 369 -8.53 -12.05 -4.88
C LEU A 369 -8.59 -13.14 -5.95
N PHE A 370 -7.75 -14.18 -5.85
CA PHE A 370 -7.77 -15.30 -6.79
C PHE A 370 -9.05 -16.12 -6.66
N ALA A 371 -9.47 -16.44 -5.43
CA ALA A 371 -10.74 -17.12 -5.17
C ALA A 371 -11.93 -16.29 -5.66
N SER A 372 -11.93 -14.98 -5.40
CA SER A 372 -12.95 -14.06 -5.87
C SER A 372 -12.98 -14.00 -7.41
N ALA A 373 -11.84 -13.83 -8.07
CA ALA A 373 -11.76 -13.83 -9.54
C ALA A 373 -12.26 -15.16 -10.15
N THR A 374 -11.95 -16.29 -9.49
CA THR A 374 -12.40 -17.62 -9.91
C THR A 374 -13.92 -17.80 -9.71
N LEU A 375 -14.47 -17.22 -8.63
CA LEU A 375 -15.91 -17.27 -8.31
C LEU A 375 -16.73 -16.27 -9.13
N ASN A 376 -16.16 -15.12 -9.49
CA ASN A 376 -16.85 -14.00 -10.15
C ASN A 376 -16.90 -14.16 -11.67
N GLN A 377 -16.10 -15.06 -12.28
CA GLN A 377 -16.18 -15.34 -13.71
C GLN A 377 -17.35 -16.25 -14.13
N SER A 378 -18.47 -16.25 -13.39
CA SER A 378 -19.83 -16.73 -13.76
C SER A 378 -20.17 -18.23 -13.64
N THR A 379 -21.47 -18.48 -13.41
CA THR A 379 -22.22 -19.75 -13.50
C THR A 379 -21.99 -20.57 -14.78
N VAL A 380 -21.50 -19.96 -15.86
CA VAL A 380 -21.10 -20.65 -17.10
C VAL A 380 -19.68 -21.22 -16.97
N PHE A 381 -18.76 -20.48 -16.35
CA PHE A 381 -17.43 -20.98 -16.03
C PHE A 381 -17.46 -21.91 -14.81
N GLY A 382 -18.44 -21.82 -13.91
CA GLY A 382 -18.65 -22.85 -12.88
C GLY A 382 -18.88 -24.23 -13.49
N LEU A 383 -19.67 -24.31 -14.57
CA LEU A 383 -19.87 -25.55 -15.34
C LEU A 383 -18.63 -25.95 -16.15
N ILE A 384 -17.88 -25.00 -16.73
CA ILE A 384 -16.61 -25.26 -17.45
C ILE A 384 -15.45 -25.60 -16.49
N LEU A 385 -15.47 -25.09 -15.26
CA LEU A 385 -14.48 -25.36 -14.21
C LEU A 385 -14.80 -26.71 -13.56
N ILE A 386 -16.07 -27.06 -13.35
CA ILE A 386 -16.46 -28.40 -12.90
C ILE A 386 -16.11 -29.45 -13.96
N THR A 387 -16.38 -29.19 -15.25
CA THR A 387 -15.97 -30.08 -16.35
C THR A 387 -14.46 -30.06 -16.59
N GLY A 388 -13.80 -28.92 -16.48
CA GLY A 388 -12.35 -28.77 -16.63
C GLY A 388 -11.52 -29.27 -15.44
N ILE A 389 -12.10 -29.34 -14.23
CA ILE A 389 -11.55 -30.08 -13.08
C ILE A 389 -11.76 -31.57 -13.27
N ALA A 390 -12.92 -32.00 -13.80
CA ALA A 390 -13.16 -33.39 -14.16
C ALA A 390 -12.22 -33.88 -15.30
N GLU A 391 -11.81 -32.98 -16.21
CA GLU A 391 -10.82 -33.22 -17.26
C GLU A 391 -9.37 -32.90 -16.86
N GLY A 392 -9.13 -32.40 -15.64
CA GLY A 392 -7.79 -32.16 -15.09
C GLY A 392 -7.02 -30.93 -15.61
N ILE A 393 -7.56 -30.17 -16.56
CA ILE A 393 -6.88 -29.04 -17.23
C ILE A 393 -6.70 -27.83 -16.30
N TRP A 394 -7.66 -27.59 -15.39
CA TRP A 394 -7.68 -26.40 -14.52
C TRP A 394 -7.43 -26.69 -13.03
N ALA A 395 -7.38 -27.97 -12.65
CA ALA A 395 -7.06 -28.35 -11.28
C ALA A 395 -5.63 -27.93 -10.90
N VAL A 396 -4.67 -28.03 -11.84
CA VAL A 396 -3.26 -27.74 -11.56
C VAL A 396 -3.01 -26.25 -11.25
N PRO A 397 -3.46 -25.26 -12.04
CA PRO A 397 -3.25 -23.85 -11.72
C PRO A 397 -3.92 -23.39 -10.42
N VAL A 398 -5.14 -23.85 -10.15
CA VAL A 398 -5.87 -23.52 -8.91
C VAL A 398 -5.20 -24.16 -7.69
N LEU A 399 -4.81 -25.43 -7.78
CA LEU A 399 -4.08 -26.12 -6.71
C LEU A 399 -2.71 -25.48 -6.49
N LEU A 400 -2.00 -25.09 -7.57
CA LEU A 400 -0.72 -24.40 -7.50
C LEU A 400 -0.87 -23.01 -6.84
N ALA A 401 -1.91 -22.25 -7.19
CA ALA A 401 -2.21 -20.96 -6.56
C ALA A 401 -2.56 -21.12 -5.08
N LEU A 402 -3.38 -22.11 -4.72
CA LEU A 402 -3.71 -22.42 -3.32
C LEU A 402 -2.47 -22.87 -2.55
N LEU A 403 -1.63 -23.73 -3.12
CA LEU A 403 -0.37 -24.18 -2.54
C LEU A 403 0.64 -23.03 -2.39
N LEU A 404 0.72 -22.11 -3.36
CA LEU A 404 1.54 -20.90 -3.29
C LEU A 404 1.01 -19.94 -2.22
N CYS A 405 -0.30 -19.82 -2.05
CA CYS A 405 -0.90 -19.02 -0.98
C CYS A 405 -0.66 -19.66 0.40
N LEU A 406 -0.81 -20.98 0.50
CA LEU A 406 -0.52 -21.75 1.72
C LEU A 406 0.96 -21.65 2.08
N ALA A 407 1.87 -21.86 1.14
CA ALA A 407 3.30 -21.64 1.32
C ALA A 407 3.58 -20.17 1.67
N GLY A 408 2.87 -19.26 1.01
CA GLY A 408 2.93 -17.81 1.21
C GLY A 408 2.56 -17.37 2.63
N VAL A 409 1.72 -18.13 3.31
CA VAL A 409 1.29 -17.91 4.70
C VAL A 409 2.14 -18.71 5.68
N LEU A 410 2.40 -19.99 5.39
CA LEU A 410 3.13 -20.90 6.26
C LEU A 410 4.61 -20.54 6.37
N VAL A 411 5.26 -20.15 5.27
CA VAL A 411 6.68 -19.83 5.26
C VAL A 411 6.97 -18.60 6.12
N PRO A 412 6.27 -17.46 5.99
CA PRO A 412 6.48 -16.33 6.89
C PRO A 412 6.02 -16.61 8.33
N LEU A 413 4.95 -17.40 8.54
CA LEU A 413 4.53 -17.85 9.89
C LEU A 413 5.57 -18.74 10.56
N ALA A 414 6.34 -19.53 9.81
CA ALA A 414 7.42 -20.35 10.35
C ALA A 414 8.56 -19.53 10.97
N PHE A 415 8.61 -18.21 10.71
CA PHE A 415 9.50 -17.27 11.41
C PHE A 415 8.96 -16.81 12.77
N SER A 416 7.74 -17.20 13.14
CA SER A 416 7.23 -17.04 14.51
C SER A 416 7.96 -17.97 15.48
N GLN A 417 8.01 -17.59 16.77
CA GLN A 417 8.96 -18.15 17.73
C GLN A 417 8.82 -19.67 17.95
N SER A 418 7.63 -20.26 17.83
CA SER A 418 7.40 -21.69 18.10
C SER A 418 7.88 -22.62 16.98
N LEU A 419 7.68 -22.24 15.72
CA LEU A 419 8.08 -23.05 14.56
C LEU A 419 9.57 -22.89 14.21
N ARG A 420 10.16 -21.74 14.55
CA ARG A 420 11.58 -21.46 14.34
C ARG A 420 12.51 -22.48 14.99
N GLN A 421 12.10 -23.09 16.11
CA GLN A 421 12.90 -24.09 16.82
C GLN A 421 12.90 -25.47 16.12
N LYS A 422 11.85 -25.77 15.36
CA LYS A 422 11.66 -27.08 14.73
C LYS A 422 12.19 -27.13 13.29
N CYS A 423 12.21 -26.01 12.59
CA CYS A 423 12.64 -25.96 11.19
C CYS A 423 14.13 -25.58 11.05
N PRO A 424 14.92 -26.31 10.25
CA PRO A 424 16.30 -25.94 9.94
C PRO A 424 16.35 -24.55 9.32
N ARG A 425 17.26 -23.72 9.81
CA ARG A 425 17.40 -22.33 9.38
C ARG A 425 17.62 -22.20 7.86
N TRP A 426 18.45 -23.07 7.30
CA TRP A 426 18.78 -23.05 5.88
C TRP A 426 17.52 -23.30 5.03
N LEU A 427 16.63 -24.19 5.49
CA LEU A 427 15.38 -24.50 4.81
C LEU A 427 14.44 -23.28 4.74
N LEU A 428 14.28 -22.56 5.86
CA LEU A 428 13.47 -21.33 5.89
C LEU A 428 14.02 -20.23 4.97
N LEU A 429 15.34 -20.10 4.89
CA LEU A 429 15.98 -19.16 3.98
C LEU A 429 15.80 -19.59 2.52
N ILE A 430 16.00 -20.86 2.19
CA ILE A 430 15.77 -21.37 0.83
C ILE A 430 14.32 -21.15 0.43
N LEU A 431 13.35 -21.51 1.27
CA LEU A 431 11.93 -21.35 0.96
C LEU A 431 11.52 -19.87 0.77
N THR A 432 12.06 -18.96 1.57
CA THR A 432 11.76 -17.52 1.41
C THR A 432 12.41 -16.90 0.19
N TRP A 433 13.67 -17.23 -0.10
CA TRP A 433 14.35 -16.76 -1.32
C TRP A 433 13.75 -17.39 -2.58
N ALA A 434 13.42 -18.68 -2.56
CA ALA A 434 12.74 -19.36 -3.65
C ALA A 434 11.35 -18.78 -3.88
N GLY A 435 10.57 -18.52 -2.82
CA GLY A 435 9.29 -17.82 -2.91
C GLY A 435 9.43 -16.43 -3.51
N ALA A 436 10.40 -15.64 -3.06
CA ALA A 436 10.66 -14.31 -3.64
C ALA A 436 11.06 -14.38 -5.12
N ALA A 437 11.93 -15.32 -5.49
CA ALA A 437 12.38 -15.51 -6.87
C ALA A 437 11.23 -15.99 -7.77
N LEU A 438 10.40 -16.93 -7.31
CA LEU A 438 9.22 -17.38 -8.03
C LEU A 438 8.21 -16.25 -8.24
N LEU A 439 7.94 -15.45 -7.20
CA LEU A 439 7.06 -14.28 -7.30
C LEU A 439 7.62 -13.21 -8.24
N ALA A 440 8.94 -12.97 -8.20
CA ALA A 440 9.61 -12.05 -9.11
C ALA A 440 9.57 -12.55 -10.56
N LEU A 441 9.84 -13.84 -10.78
CA LEU A 441 9.79 -14.47 -12.09
C LEU A 441 8.37 -14.53 -12.63
N HIS A 442 7.37 -14.72 -11.78
CA HIS A 442 5.97 -14.69 -12.19
C HIS A 442 5.53 -13.26 -12.53
N ALA A 443 5.85 -12.28 -11.68
CA ALA A 443 5.64 -10.87 -11.99
C ALA A 443 6.34 -10.46 -13.30
N LEU A 444 7.59 -10.88 -13.48
CA LEU A 444 8.36 -10.62 -14.69
C LEU A 444 7.79 -11.39 -15.88
N ASN A 445 7.35 -12.62 -15.72
CA ASN A 445 6.70 -13.39 -16.77
C ASN A 445 5.38 -12.75 -17.18
N ASP A 446 4.55 -12.30 -16.23
CA ASP A 446 3.33 -11.56 -16.54
C ASP A 446 3.68 -10.26 -17.26
N PHE A 447 4.73 -9.55 -16.81
CA PHE A 447 5.21 -8.33 -17.45
C PHE A 447 5.77 -8.56 -18.87
N LEU A 448 6.52 -9.64 -19.08
CA LEU A 448 7.17 -9.99 -20.35
C LEU A 448 6.21 -10.69 -21.32
N ALA A 449 5.35 -11.58 -20.83
CA ALA A 449 4.34 -12.25 -21.64
C ALA A 449 3.29 -11.24 -22.11
N VAL A 450 2.83 -10.35 -21.23
CA VAL A 450 1.88 -9.30 -21.58
C VAL A 450 2.55 -8.17 -22.37
N GLY A 451 3.79 -7.78 -22.01
CA GLY A 451 4.46 -6.60 -22.59
C GLY A 451 5.38 -6.85 -23.79
N LEU A 452 5.91 -8.06 -23.99
CA LEU A 452 6.98 -8.35 -24.96
C LEU A 452 6.64 -9.46 -25.97
N PHE A 453 5.76 -10.41 -25.63
CA PHE A 453 5.51 -11.61 -26.45
C PHE A 453 4.07 -11.81 -26.94
N THR A 454 3.12 -10.96 -26.55
CA THR A 454 1.85 -10.96 -27.25
C THR A 454 2.02 -10.20 -28.57
N ASP A 455 2.10 -10.96 -29.65
CA ASP A 455 1.71 -10.48 -30.98
C ASP A 455 0.45 -9.61 -30.81
N LEU A 456 0.46 -8.40 -31.37
CA LEU A 456 -0.59 -7.38 -31.18
C LEU A 456 -2.00 -7.95 -31.43
N GLU A 457 -2.07 -8.95 -32.31
CA GLU A 457 -3.24 -9.77 -32.64
C GLU A 457 -3.72 -10.72 -31.52
N ARG A 458 -2.81 -11.41 -30.84
CA ARG A 458 -3.13 -12.26 -29.68
C ARG A 458 -3.40 -11.43 -28.44
N PHE A 459 -2.71 -10.31 -28.27
CA PHE A 459 -3.04 -9.32 -27.25
C PHE A 459 -4.48 -8.85 -27.43
N LYS A 460 -4.84 -8.35 -28.63
CA LYS A 460 -6.21 -7.95 -28.99
C LYS A 460 -7.25 -9.04 -28.71
N ARG A 461 -6.97 -10.30 -29.03
CA ARG A 461 -7.90 -11.42 -28.74
C ARG A 461 -8.03 -11.70 -27.24
N ALA A 462 -6.94 -11.72 -26.50
CA ALA A 462 -6.96 -11.94 -25.05
C ALA A 462 -7.62 -10.78 -24.30
N THR A 463 -7.47 -9.56 -24.80
CA THR A 463 -8.09 -8.36 -24.24
C THR A 463 -9.58 -8.27 -24.56
N HIS A 464 -10.04 -8.73 -25.73
CA HIS A 464 -11.47 -8.87 -26.04
C HIS A 464 -12.19 -9.87 -25.12
N MET A 465 -11.45 -10.84 -24.58
CA MET A 465 -11.96 -11.80 -23.59
C MET A 465 -11.89 -11.28 -22.14
N GLY A 466 -11.43 -10.04 -21.90
CA GLY A 466 -11.35 -9.46 -20.55
C GLY A 466 -10.25 -10.05 -19.66
N LEU A 467 -9.33 -10.85 -20.21
CA LEU A 467 -8.34 -11.63 -19.45
C LEU A 467 -7.04 -10.86 -19.12
N VAL A 468 -6.82 -9.69 -19.72
CA VAL A 468 -5.57 -8.94 -19.57
C VAL A 468 -5.55 -8.03 -18.34
N ALA A 469 -6.72 -7.61 -17.82
CA ALA A 469 -6.83 -6.75 -16.63
C ALA A 469 -6.39 -7.41 -15.33
N PRO A 470 -6.79 -8.67 -15.09
CA PRO A 470 -6.28 -9.41 -13.98
C PRO A 470 -4.76 -9.57 -14.07
N ALA A 471 -4.20 -9.86 -15.25
CA ALA A 471 -2.80 -10.28 -15.41
C ALA A 471 -1.77 -9.17 -15.06
N THR A 472 -1.99 -7.92 -15.46
CA THR A 472 -1.04 -6.82 -15.16
C THR A 472 -1.13 -6.36 -13.69
N PHE A 473 -2.33 -6.27 -13.13
CA PHE A 473 -2.55 -5.99 -11.71
C PHE A 473 -1.96 -7.11 -10.84
N LEU A 474 -2.19 -8.37 -11.22
CA LEU A 474 -1.60 -9.53 -10.57
C LEU A 474 -0.06 -9.50 -10.65
N GLY A 475 0.53 -9.13 -11.79
CA GLY A 475 1.98 -9.00 -11.94
C GLY A 475 2.61 -8.02 -10.94
N LEU A 476 2.06 -6.80 -10.81
CA LEU A 476 2.53 -5.83 -9.82
C LEU A 476 2.31 -6.32 -8.38
N TRP A 477 1.17 -6.98 -8.14
CA TRP A 477 0.88 -7.60 -6.86
C TRP A 477 1.92 -8.67 -6.51
N PHE A 478 2.28 -9.56 -7.43
CA PHE A 478 3.33 -10.56 -7.26
C PHE A 478 4.71 -9.95 -7.02
N LEU A 479 5.01 -8.80 -7.64
CA LEU A 479 6.24 -8.06 -7.38
C LEU A 479 6.31 -7.56 -5.92
N ILE A 480 5.22 -7.01 -5.40
CA ILE A 480 5.11 -6.60 -3.99
C ILE A 480 5.34 -7.81 -3.07
N GLY A 481 4.72 -8.95 -3.39
CA GLY A 481 4.95 -10.22 -2.69
C GLY A 481 6.44 -10.60 -2.68
N SER A 482 7.10 -10.55 -3.83
CA SER A 482 8.54 -10.83 -3.95
C SER A 482 9.40 -9.95 -3.05
N VAL A 483 9.16 -8.64 -3.04
CA VAL A 483 9.89 -7.68 -2.19
C VAL A 483 9.69 -8.00 -0.71
N LEU A 484 8.47 -8.34 -0.31
CA LEU A 484 8.16 -8.73 1.07
C LEU A 484 8.91 -10.00 1.48
N PHE A 485 8.92 -11.03 0.62
CA PHE A 485 9.66 -12.28 0.89
C PHE A 485 11.17 -12.07 0.94
N CYS A 486 11.74 -11.25 0.04
CA CYS A 486 13.13 -10.81 0.10
C CYS A 486 13.46 -10.11 1.43
N ALA A 487 12.58 -9.21 1.88
CA ALA A 487 12.76 -8.48 3.13
C ALA A 487 12.72 -9.42 4.36
N VAL A 488 11.83 -10.42 4.36
CA VAL A 488 11.80 -11.48 5.39
C VAL A 488 13.11 -12.26 5.44
N ALA A 489 13.54 -12.77 4.28
CA ALA A 489 14.75 -13.57 4.16
C ALA A 489 16.00 -12.79 4.61
N TRP A 490 16.11 -11.54 4.16
CA TRP A 490 17.20 -10.63 4.50
C TRP A 490 17.26 -10.34 6.01
N ASN A 491 16.12 -9.98 6.60
CA ASN A 491 16.04 -9.67 8.03
C ASN A 491 16.35 -10.90 8.88
N TYR A 492 15.87 -12.08 8.48
CA TYR A 492 16.17 -13.32 9.17
C TYR A 492 17.66 -13.70 9.07
N ARG A 493 18.30 -13.52 7.91
CA ARG A 493 19.74 -13.78 7.73
C ARG A 493 20.58 -12.95 8.70
N ARG A 494 20.27 -11.66 8.86
CA ARG A 494 21.02 -10.73 9.74
C ARG A 494 20.92 -11.05 11.23
N GLN A 495 19.87 -11.75 11.67
CA GLN A 495 19.65 -12.00 13.09
C GLN A 495 20.51 -13.13 13.67
N SER A 496 21.33 -13.80 12.86
CA SER A 496 21.94 -15.04 13.30
C SER A 496 23.11 -14.95 14.26
N PRO A 497 23.30 -15.99 15.11
CA PRO A 497 24.42 -16.05 16.05
C PRO A 497 25.78 -15.95 15.36
N PHE A 498 25.94 -16.53 14.17
CA PHE A 498 27.22 -16.57 13.45
C PHE A 498 27.75 -15.19 13.06
N SER A 499 26.85 -14.29 12.60
CA SER A 499 27.18 -12.89 12.33
C SER A 499 27.57 -12.10 13.58
N ARG A 500 27.20 -12.58 14.77
CA ARG A 500 27.56 -11.96 16.05
C ARG A 500 28.86 -12.51 16.60
N ALA A 501 29.08 -13.82 16.54
CA ALA A 501 30.34 -14.45 16.94
C ALA A 501 31.52 -13.81 16.19
N LYS A 502 31.37 -13.53 14.89
CA LYS A 502 32.40 -12.82 14.11
C LYS A 502 32.64 -11.37 14.59
N LYS A 503 31.58 -10.63 14.96
CA LYS A 503 31.73 -9.26 15.48
C LYS A 503 32.34 -9.21 16.88
N GLN A 504 31.94 -10.15 17.72
CA GLN A 504 32.40 -10.25 19.11
C GLN A 504 33.85 -10.75 19.17
N HIS A 505 34.24 -11.64 18.25
CA HIS A 505 35.64 -12.06 18.11
C HIS A 505 36.53 -10.92 17.58
N VAL A 506 36.05 -10.13 16.62
CA VAL A 506 36.78 -8.94 16.11
C VAL A 506 36.90 -7.86 17.18
N SER A 507 35.87 -7.62 18.00
CA SER A 507 35.99 -6.65 19.11
C SER A 507 36.98 -7.11 20.19
N ASN A 508 37.08 -8.42 20.44
CA ASN A 508 38.04 -8.98 21.40
C ASN A 508 39.48 -9.05 20.87
N LEU A 509 39.71 -8.85 19.57
CA LEU A 509 41.04 -8.78 18.97
C LEU A 509 41.57 -7.35 18.84
N VAL A 510 40.70 -6.34 19.02
CA VAL A 510 41.02 -4.91 18.84
C VAL A 510 41.04 -4.14 20.17
N GLY A 511 40.42 -4.68 21.22
CA GLY A 511 40.58 -4.22 22.60
C GLY A 511 41.56 -5.12 23.34
#